data_AF-A0A7M3X6R2-F1
#
_entry.id   AF-A0A7M3X6R2-F1
#
_cell.length_a   1.000
_cell.length_b   1.000
_cell.length_c   1.000
_cell.angle_alpha   90.00
_cell.angle_beta   90.00
_cell.angle_gamma   90.00
#
_symmetry.space_group_name_H-M   'P 1'
#
loop_
_entity.id
_entity.type
_entity.pdbx_description
1 polymer ?
#
loop_
_entity_poly.entity_id
_entity_poly.type
_entity_poly.pdbx_seq_one_letter_code
_entity_poly.pdbx_strand_id
1 'polypeptide(L)'
;IHHIKAYRMNIGDHHAELALQFGADDIDGTVQKESIMHLAGSSAPLDHDRAKLARLIQDAGCEAIQRNTTYSHFEPYTPPKVKPRRVLPMATQ
;
A
#
# COMPACT_ATOMS: atom_id res chain seq x y z
N ILE A 1 -9.87 -12.88 -16.50
CA ILE A 1 -10.13 -11.43 -16.64
C ILE A 1 -8.77 -10.74 -16.65
N HIS A 2 -8.61 -9.65 -17.39
CA HIS A 2 -7.35 -8.89 -17.39
C HIS A 2 -7.35 -7.90 -16.22
N HIS A 3 -6.27 -7.87 -15.44
CA HIS A 3 -6.10 -7.01 -14.27
C HIS A 3 -5.24 -5.79 -14.62
N ILE A 4 -5.57 -4.64 -14.03
CA ILE A 4 -4.82 -3.39 -14.22
C ILE A 4 -4.09 -3.10 -12.91
N LYS A 5 -2.75 -3.13 -12.97
CA LYS A 5 -1.88 -2.94 -11.82
C LYS A 5 -1.50 -1.47 -11.63
N ALA A 6 -1.80 -0.92 -10.47
CA ALA A 6 -1.27 0.34 -9.96
C ALA A 6 0.04 0.08 -9.19
N TYR A 7 1.18 0.24 -9.84
CA TYR A 7 2.48 0.00 -9.20
C TYR A 7 2.96 1.24 -8.45
N ARG A 8 2.71 1.29 -7.13
CA ARG A 8 2.91 2.49 -6.30
C ARG A 8 4.36 2.97 -6.27
N MET A 9 5.35 2.10 -6.46
CA MET A 9 6.75 2.53 -6.43
C MET A 9 7.09 3.42 -7.64
N ASN A 10 6.37 3.28 -8.76
CA ASN A 10 6.56 4.10 -9.95
C ASN A 10 5.73 5.39 -9.89
N ILE A 11 4.48 5.29 -9.44
CA ILE A 11 3.52 6.41 -9.55
C ILE A 11 3.28 7.15 -8.21
N GLY A 12 3.74 6.58 -7.09
CA GLY A 12 3.48 7.10 -5.75
C GLY A 12 2.12 6.69 -5.18
N ASP A 13 1.98 6.87 -3.86
CA ASP A 13 0.80 6.43 -3.09
C ASP A 13 -0.50 7.14 -3.58
N HIS A 14 -0.47 8.46 -3.77
CA HIS A 14 -1.66 9.23 -4.22
C HIS A 14 -2.16 8.86 -5.62
N HIS A 15 -1.25 8.65 -6.59
CA HIS A 15 -1.66 8.24 -7.92
C HIS A 15 -2.15 6.79 -7.92
N ALA A 16 -1.64 5.94 -7.03
CA ALA A 16 -2.15 4.58 -6.88
C ALA A 16 -3.59 4.58 -6.34
N GLU A 17 -3.91 5.41 -5.34
CA GLU A 17 -5.29 5.60 -4.85
C GLU A 17 -6.22 6.08 -5.97
N LEU A 18 -5.77 7.07 -6.75
CA LEU A 18 -6.53 7.54 -7.91
C LEU A 18 -6.71 6.43 -8.95
N ALA A 19 -5.68 5.66 -9.27
CA ALA A 19 -5.78 4.58 -10.24
C ALA A 19 -6.84 3.54 -9.82
N LEU A 20 -6.93 3.20 -8.53
CA LEU A 20 -7.95 2.29 -8.00
C LEU A 20 -9.39 2.82 -8.22
N GLN A 21 -9.58 4.14 -8.16
CA GLN A 21 -10.86 4.78 -8.44
C GLN A 21 -11.22 4.83 -9.94
N PHE A 22 -10.23 4.68 -10.83
CA PHE A 22 -10.40 4.84 -12.28
C PHE A 22 -10.11 3.55 -13.09
N GLY A 23 -10.19 2.39 -12.44
CA GLY A 23 -10.24 1.08 -13.11
C GLY A 23 -9.06 0.14 -12.82
N ALA A 24 -8.08 0.54 -12.02
CA ALA A 24 -7.10 -0.40 -11.48
C ALA A 24 -7.74 -1.28 -10.40
N ASP A 25 -7.42 -2.57 -10.39
CA ASP A 25 -7.95 -3.55 -9.43
C ASP A 25 -6.86 -4.25 -8.61
N ASP A 26 -5.58 -4.03 -8.96
CA ASP A 26 -4.42 -4.58 -8.25
C ASP A 26 -3.48 -3.46 -7.88
N ILE A 27 -3.03 -3.46 -6.62
CA ILE A 27 -1.97 -2.58 -6.14
C ILE A 27 -0.77 -3.41 -5.70
N ASP A 28 0.42 -2.94 -6.05
CA ASP A 28 1.67 -3.64 -5.77
C ASP A 28 2.81 -2.64 -5.51
N GLY A 29 3.96 -3.13 -5.05
CA GLY A 29 5.12 -2.31 -4.68
C GLY A 29 5.44 -2.41 -3.18
N THR A 30 5.56 -3.65 -2.67
CA THR A 30 6.09 -3.91 -1.32
C THR A 30 7.59 -4.17 -1.31
N VAL A 31 8.34 -3.94 -2.39
CA VAL A 31 9.68 -4.53 -2.52
C VAL A 31 10.70 -3.83 -1.61
N GLN A 32 11.31 -4.60 -0.71
CA GLN A 32 12.24 -4.15 0.35
C GLN A 32 13.54 -3.50 -0.17
N LYS A 33 13.82 -3.60 -1.47
CA LYS A 33 15.12 -3.25 -2.07
C LYS A 33 14.94 -2.44 -3.37
N GLU A 34 13.91 -1.62 -3.45
CA GLU A 34 13.69 -0.70 -4.58
C GLU A 34 14.51 0.59 -4.46
N SER A 35 15.81 0.46 -4.19
CA SER A 35 16.72 1.60 -4.18
C SER A 35 16.73 2.31 -5.53
N ILE A 36 16.56 1.58 -6.64
CA ILE A 36 16.56 2.15 -7.99
C ILE A 36 15.41 3.15 -8.18
N MET A 37 14.18 2.81 -7.78
CA MET A 37 13.03 3.70 -7.98
C MET A 37 13.08 4.92 -7.06
N HIS A 38 13.60 4.76 -5.84
CA HIS A 38 13.82 5.88 -4.95
C HIS A 38 14.92 6.83 -5.48
N LEU A 39 16.01 6.27 -6.02
CA LEU A 39 17.05 7.04 -6.72
C LEU A 39 16.51 7.76 -7.96
N ALA A 40 15.48 7.21 -8.60
CA ALA A 40 14.77 7.84 -9.71
C ALA A 40 13.71 8.88 -9.28
N GLY A 41 13.63 9.21 -7.99
CA GLY A 41 12.77 10.29 -7.47
C GLY A 41 11.43 9.82 -6.89
N SER A 42 11.19 8.52 -6.74
CA SER A 42 9.97 8.03 -6.08
C SER A 42 9.94 8.44 -4.60
N SER A 43 8.82 9.00 -4.14
CA SER A 43 8.60 9.34 -2.73
C SER A 43 7.98 8.21 -1.91
N ALA A 44 7.72 7.06 -2.53
CA ALA A 44 7.08 5.93 -1.87
C ALA A 44 8.01 5.32 -0.80
N PRO A 45 7.53 5.11 0.45
CA PRO A 45 8.31 4.43 1.48
C PRO A 45 8.69 3.00 1.07
N LEU A 46 9.94 2.63 1.36
CA LEU A 46 10.55 1.31 1.09
C LEU A 46 10.12 0.22 2.08
N ASP A 47 9.42 0.61 3.15
CA ASP A 47 9.06 -0.29 4.24
C ASP A 47 7.93 -1.23 3.79
N HIS A 48 8.11 -2.51 4.12
CA HIS A 48 7.20 -3.60 3.80
C HIS A 48 5.94 -3.54 4.69
N ASP A 49 5.04 -2.60 4.44
CA ASP A 49 3.82 -2.51 5.23
C ASP A 49 2.58 -2.90 4.42
N ARG A 50 2.26 -4.21 4.47
CA ARG A 50 0.99 -4.74 3.94
C ARG A 50 -0.22 -4.06 4.60
N ALA A 51 -0.09 -3.62 5.87
CA ALA A 51 -1.15 -2.88 6.53
C ALA A 51 -1.30 -1.48 5.93
N LYS A 52 -0.19 -0.84 5.52
CA LYS A 52 -0.25 0.43 4.79
C LYS A 52 -0.87 0.28 3.40
N LEU A 53 -0.53 -0.77 2.65
CA LEU A 53 -1.21 -1.05 1.38
C LEU A 53 -2.71 -1.28 1.57
N ALA A 54 -3.09 -2.11 2.55
CA ALA A 54 -4.48 -2.33 2.87
C ALA A 54 -5.20 -1.04 3.27
N ARG A 55 -4.52 -0.17 4.02
CA ARG A 55 -5.02 1.13 4.40
C ARG A 55 -5.25 2.02 3.17
N LEU A 56 -4.31 2.03 2.23
CA LEU A 56 -4.40 2.79 1.00
C LEU A 56 -5.57 2.33 0.10
N ILE A 57 -5.78 1.01 0.00
CA ILE A 57 -6.95 0.44 -0.69
C ILE A 57 -8.26 0.89 -0.02
N GLN A 58 -8.30 0.84 1.32
CA GLN A 58 -9.47 1.24 2.11
C GLN A 58 -9.76 2.74 2.04
N ASP A 59 -8.72 3.58 2.10
CA ASP A 59 -8.83 5.03 1.98
C ASP A 59 -9.31 5.42 0.56
N ALA A 60 -8.94 4.64 -0.45
CA ALA A 60 -9.54 4.69 -1.79
C ALA A 60 -10.93 4.04 -1.88
N GLY A 61 -11.62 3.74 -0.76
CA GLY A 61 -13.00 3.23 -0.77
C GLY A 61 -13.17 1.79 -1.28
N CYS A 62 -12.09 1.04 -1.47
CA CYS A 62 -12.10 -0.34 -1.94
C CYS A 62 -11.93 -1.34 -0.78
N GLU A 63 -12.23 -2.62 -1.03
CA GLU A 63 -11.95 -3.69 -0.07
C GLU A 63 -10.53 -4.24 -0.26
N ALA A 64 -9.78 -4.38 0.83
CA ALA A 64 -8.43 -4.92 0.79
C ALA A 64 -8.47 -6.44 0.61
N ILE A 65 -8.13 -6.91 -0.59
CA ILE A 65 -8.08 -8.34 -0.93
C ILE A 65 -6.63 -8.76 -1.22
N GLN A 66 -6.18 -9.81 -0.55
CA GLN A 66 -4.90 -10.46 -0.84
C GLN A 66 -5.08 -11.48 -1.95
N ARG A 67 -4.24 -11.41 -2.99
CA ARG A 67 -4.23 -12.34 -4.13
C ARG A 67 -2.95 -13.16 -4.21
N ASN A 68 -3.04 -14.36 -4.80
CA ASN A 68 -1.85 -15.13 -5.18
C ASN A 68 -1.23 -14.60 -6.50
N THR A 69 -0.06 -15.11 -6.89
CA THR A 69 0.68 -14.62 -8.08
C THR A 69 -0.06 -14.85 -9.40
N THR A 70 -0.96 -15.82 -9.46
CA THR A 70 -1.69 -16.21 -10.68
C THR A 70 -3.12 -15.68 -10.75
N TYR A 71 -3.54 -14.81 -9.82
CA TYR A 71 -4.89 -14.26 -9.75
C TYR A 71 -6.00 -15.33 -9.72
N SER A 72 -5.72 -16.47 -9.08
CA SER A 72 -6.67 -17.60 -8.97
C SER A 72 -7.26 -17.75 -7.56
N HIS A 73 -6.63 -17.14 -6.56
CA HIS A 73 -7.09 -17.18 -5.17
C HIS A 73 -7.06 -15.78 -4.57
N PHE A 74 -8.14 -15.44 -3.86
CA PHE A 74 -8.40 -14.14 -3.25
C PHE A 74 -8.92 -14.32 -1.83
N GLU A 75 -8.31 -13.62 -0.87
CA GLU A 75 -8.69 -13.68 0.54
C GLU A 75 -8.79 -12.27 1.12
N PRO A 76 -9.84 -11.92 1.88
CA PRO A 76 -9.92 -10.63 2.55
C PRO A 76 -8.73 -10.42 3.49
N TYR A 77 -8.09 -9.27 3.40
CA TYR A 77 -6.97 -8.90 4.26
C TYR A 77 -7.43 -7.91 5.33
N THR A 78 -7.38 -8.35 6.59
CA THR A 78 -7.61 -7.47 7.75
C THR A 78 -6.26 -6.99 8.28
N PRO A 79 -5.93 -5.69 8.19
CA PRO A 79 -4.70 -5.17 8.76
C PRO A 79 -4.68 -5.36 10.28
N PRO A 80 -3.54 -5.73 10.89
CA PRO A 80 -3.42 -5.87 12.32
C PRO A 80 -3.70 -4.53 13.01
N LYS A 81 -4.40 -4.56 14.16
CA LYS A 81 -4.64 -3.35 14.96
C LYS A 81 -3.30 -2.75 15.39
N VAL A 82 -2.96 -1.58 14.85
CA VAL A 82 -1.76 -0.84 15.26
C VAL A 82 -1.91 -0.47 16.73
N LYS A 83 -0.99 -0.93 17.59
CA LYS A 83 -0.98 -0.53 19.00
C LYS A 83 -0.72 0.98 19.04
N PRO A 84 -1.55 1.78 19.75
CA PRO A 84 -1.31 3.21 19.86
C PRO A 84 0.09 3.43 20.42
N ARG A 85 0.89 4.28 19.76
CA ARG A 85 2.19 4.67 20.28
C ARG A 85 1.98 5.31 21.64
N ARG A 86 2.63 4.75 22.66
CA ARG A 86 2.65 5.30 24.01
C ARG A 86 3.26 6.70 23.92
N VAL A 87 2.42 7.73 24.03
CA VAL A 87 2.88 9.11 24.14
C VAL A 87 3.73 9.20 25.40
N LEU A 88 5.00 9.55 25.24
CA LEU A 88 5.86 9.87 26.37
C LEU A 88 5.35 11.21 26.94
N PRO A 89 5.27 11.37 28.26
CA PRO A 89 4.88 12.63 28.85
C PRO A 89 5.85 13.71 28.36
N MET A 90 5.29 14.81 27.85
CA MET A 90 6.09 15.99 27.51
C MET A 90 6.64 16.57 28.80
N ALA A 91 7.95 16.79 28.87
CA ALA A 91 8.59 17.44 30.00
C ALA A 91 7.97 18.83 30.16
N THR A 92 7.23 19.02 31.25
CA THR A 92 6.73 20.33 31.67
C THR A 92 7.89 21.05 32.34
N GLN A 93 8.21 22.26 31.87
CA GLN A 93 9.17 23.14 32.53
C GLN A 93 8.57 23.70 33.82
#